data_AF-A0A067Z326-F1
#
_entry.id   AF-A0A067Z326-F1
#
_cell.length_a   1.000
_cell.length_b   1.000
_cell.length_c   1.000
_cell.angle_alpha   90.00
_cell.angle_beta   90.00
_cell.angle_gamma   90.00
#
_symmetry.space_group_name_H-M   'P 1'
#
loop_
_entity.id
_entity.type
_entity.pdbx_description
1 polymer ?
#
loop_
_entity_poly.entity_id
_entity_poly.type
_entity_poly.pdbx_seq_one_letter_code
_entity_poly.pdbx_strand_id
1 'polypeptide(L)'
;MLSGIIFVNRNGMRWRDAPREYGPHKTLYNRWKRWGDMGIFMRMMDGLSAAKTGPQTIMIDATYLKAHRTASSLRLKKGIRAA
;
A
#
# COMPACT_ATOMS: atom_id res chain seq x y z
N MET A 1 -7.97 4.52 10.96
CA MET A 1 -6.60 4.35 10.41
C MET A 1 -6.45 3.04 9.62
N LEU A 2 -6.62 1.84 10.23
CA LEU A 2 -6.59 0.57 9.48
C LEU A 2 -7.68 0.51 8.39
N SER A 3 -8.90 0.93 8.72
CA SER A 3 -10.02 1.00 7.77
C SER A 3 -9.70 1.86 6.54
N GLY A 4 -8.96 2.96 6.72
CA GLY A 4 -8.53 3.82 5.61
C GLY A 4 -7.48 3.15 4.70
N ILE A 5 -6.55 2.39 5.28
CA ILE A 5 -5.58 1.61 4.50
C ILE A 5 -6.30 0.53 3.68
N ILE A 6 -7.23 -0.20 4.30
CA ILE A 6 -8.04 -1.22 3.63
C ILE A 6 -8.87 -0.60 2.52
N PHE A 7 -9.51 0.54 2.78
CA PHE A 7 -10.31 1.26 1.79
C PHE A 7 -9.48 1.64 0.55
N VAL A 8 -8.29 2.23 0.75
CA VAL A 8 -7.42 2.61 -0.37
C VAL A 8 -6.96 1.39 -1.17
N ASN A 9 -6.55 0.32 -0.49
CA ASN A 9 -6.08 -0.90 -1.14
C ASN A 9 -7.19 -1.61 -1.92
N ARG A 10 -8.39 -1.69 -1.35
CA ARG A 10 -9.55 -2.35 -1.98
C ARG A 10 -10.00 -1.62 -3.25
N ASN A 11 -9.91 -0.30 -3.26
CA ASN A 11 -10.39 0.53 -4.38
C ASN A 11 -9.28 0.91 -5.37
N GLY A 12 -8.01 0.59 -5.10
CA GLY A 12 -6.88 0.93 -5.99
C GLY A 12 -6.67 2.43 -6.22
N MET A 13 -7.17 3.26 -5.31
CA MET A 13 -7.18 4.72 -5.47
C MET A 13 -5.91 5.39 -4.94
N ARG A 14 -5.72 6.68 -5.24
CA ARG A 14 -4.58 7.43 -4.68
C ARG A 14 -4.82 7.66 -3.20
N TRP A 15 -3.76 7.58 -2.39
CA TRP A 15 -3.82 7.88 -0.95
C TRP A 15 -4.44 9.25 -0.65
N ARG A 16 -4.17 10.27 -1.48
CA ARG A 16 -4.71 11.63 -1.34
C ARG A 16 -6.22 11.70 -1.46
N ASP A 17 -6.83 10.75 -2.15
CA ASP A 17 -8.25 10.72 -2.44
C ASP A 17 -9.02 9.94 -1.36
N ALA A 18 -8.32 9.39 -0.35
CA ALA A 18 -8.95 8.70 0.76
C ALA A 18 -9.92 9.62 1.53
N PRO A 19 -11.11 9.13 1.92
CA PRO A 19 -12.07 9.89 2.69
C PRO A 19 -11.46 10.51 3.95
N ARG A 20 -11.80 11.78 4.21
CA ARG A 20 -11.23 12.54 5.35
C ARG A 20 -11.54 11.92 6.71
N GLU A 21 -12.66 11.20 6.82
CA GLU A 21 -13.06 10.42 8.01
C GLU A 21 -12.01 9.38 8.44
N TYR A 22 -11.18 8.89 7.52
CA TYR A 22 -10.11 7.94 7.85
C TYR A 22 -8.83 8.60 8.36
N GLY A 23 -8.78 9.94 8.37
CA GLY A 23 -7.66 10.76 8.81
C GLY A 23 -6.73 11.19 7.68
N PRO A 24 -5.61 11.88 8.01
CA PRO A 24 -4.71 12.43 7.01
C PRO A 24 -4.10 11.35 6.11
N HIS A 25 -4.21 11.53 4.79
CA HIS A 25 -3.69 10.58 3.79
C HIS A 25 -2.21 10.22 3.99
N LYS A 26 -1.39 11.19 4.41
CA LYS A 26 0.04 10.98 4.66
C LYS A 26 0.28 10.01 5.82
N THR A 27 -0.57 10.05 6.85
CA THR A 27 -0.52 9.15 8.00
C THR A 27 -0.88 7.73 7.59
N LEU A 28 -1.90 7.56 6.74
CA LEU A 28 -2.29 6.27 6.18
C LEU A 28 -1.13 5.65 5.38
N TYR A 29 -0.59 6.40 4.43
CA TYR A 29 0.55 5.93 3.61
C TYR A 29 1.78 5.59 4.45
N ASN A 30 2.18 6.46 5.38
CA ASN A 30 3.37 6.25 6.20
C ASN A 30 3.25 4.99 7.07
N ARG A 31 2.05 4.71 7.61
CA ARG A 31 1.81 3.47 8.36
C ARG A 31 1.83 2.26 7.47
N TRP A 32 1.12 2.31 6.33
CA TRP A 32 1.08 1.21 5.38
C TRP A 32 2.50 0.84 4.94
N LYS A 33 3.32 1.83 4.57
CA LYS A 33 4.73 1.63 4.23
C LYS A 33 5.51 1.00 5.38
N ARG A 34 5.42 1.57 6.59
CA ARG A 34 6.13 1.06 7.77
C ARG A 34 5.73 -0.38 8.11
N TRP A 35 4.47 -0.74 7.91
CA TRP A 35 4.00 -2.11 8.11
C TRP A 35 4.54 -3.08 7.06
N GLY A 36 4.67 -2.62 5.81
CA GLY A 36 5.39 -3.35 4.75
C GLY A 36 6.84 -3.59 5.15
N ASP A 37 7.55 -2.54 5.55
CA ASP A 37 8.96 -2.61 5.96
C ASP A 37 9.16 -3.53 7.19
N MET A 38 8.19 -3.58 8.10
CA MET A 38 8.20 -4.46 9.29
C MET A 38 7.72 -5.89 9.00
N GLY A 39 7.36 -6.23 7.75
CA GLY A 39 6.87 -7.55 7.38
C GLY A 39 5.51 -7.92 7.97
N ILE A 40 4.74 -6.95 8.46
CA ILE A 40 3.46 -7.20 9.15
C ILE A 40 2.45 -7.84 8.20
N PHE A 41 2.42 -7.44 6.93
CA PHE A 41 1.51 -8.04 5.94
C PHE A 41 1.81 -9.52 5.69
N MET A 42 3.09 -9.92 5.68
CA MET A 42 3.47 -11.33 5.54
C MET A 42 2.98 -12.12 6.76
N ARG A 43 3.22 -11.62 7.97
CA ARG A 43 2.76 -12.27 9.21
C ARG A 43 1.25 -12.41 9.29
N MET A 44 0.50 -11.42 8.79
CA MET A 44 -0.96 -11.53 8.67
C MET A 44 -1.36 -12.63 7.70
N MET A 45 -0.71 -12.70 6.54
CA MET A 45 -0.97 -13.75 5.54
C MET A 45 -0.66 -15.14 6.09
N ASP A 46 0.45 -15.30 6.80
CA ASP A 46 0.83 -16.56 7.45
C ASP A 46 -0.21 -17.00 8.49
N GLY A 47 -0.72 -16.07 9.30
CA GLY A 47 -1.78 -16.38 10.26
C GLY A 47 -3.10 -16.79 9.58
N LEU A 48 -3.43 -16.16 8.45
CA LEU A 48 -4.64 -16.48 7.68
C LEU A 48 -4.52 -17.79 6.90
N SER A 49 -3.31 -18.14 6.43
CA SER A 49 -3.05 -19.40 5.72
C SER A 49 -2.96 -20.59 6.67
N ALA A 50 -2.49 -20.39 7.91
CA ALA A 50 -2.36 -21.44 8.93
C ALA A 50 -3.69 -22.13 9.29
N ALA A 51 -4.83 -21.44 9.16
CA ALA A 51 -6.15 -22.01 9.43
C ALA A 51 -6.66 -22.94 8.30
N LYS A 52 -5.99 -22.99 7.14
CA LYS A 52 -6.42 -23.82 6.02
C LYS A 52 -5.79 -25.22 6.09
N THR A 53 -6.61 -26.22 6.38
CA THR A 53 -6.23 -27.63 6.37
C THR A 53 -6.24 -28.17 4.94
N GLY A 54 -5.10 -28.07 4.23
CA GLY A 54 -4.86 -28.74 2.95
C GLY A 54 -4.67 -27.80 1.74
N PRO A 55 -4.03 -28.29 0.66
CA PRO A 55 -3.76 -27.50 -0.54
C PRO A 55 -5.07 -27.09 -1.22
N GLN A 56 -5.29 -25.78 -1.35
CA GLN A 56 -6.39 -25.21 -2.11
C GLN A 56 -5.88 -24.65 -3.43
N THR A 57 -6.60 -24.89 -4.53
CA THR A 57 -6.33 -24.19 -5.79
C THR A 57 -6.74 -22.73 -5.64
N ILE A 58 -5.76 -21.83 -5.63
CA ILE A 58 -5.97 -20.38 -5.56
C ILE A 58 -5.67 -19.79 -6.94
N MET A 59 -6.65 -19.13 -7.54
CA MET A 59 -6.45 -18.36 -8.76
C MET A 59 -6.12 -16.92 -8.36
N ILE A 60 -4.90 -16.47 -8.67
CA ILE A 60 -4.48 -15.09 -8.45
C ILE A 60 -4.50 -14.40 -9.81
N ASP A 61 -5.43 -13.45 -9.99
CA ASP A 61 -5.32 -12.48 -11.07
C ASP A 61 -4.59 -11.22 -10.57
N ALA A 62 -3.92 -10.53 -11.48
CA ALA A 62 -3.38 -9.21 -11.24
C ALA A 62 -3.79 -8.30 -12.39
N THR A 63 -4.46 -7.20 -12.07
CA THR A 63 -4.73 -6.15 -13.06
C THR A 63 -3.60 -5.12 -13.02
N TYR A 64 -2.81 -5.04 -14.09
CA TYR A 64 -1.76 -4.03 -14.23
C TYR A 64 -2.34 -2.73 -14.82
N LEU A 65 -2.32 -1.66 -14.04
CA LEU A 65 -2.67 -0.32 -14.52
C LEU A 65 -1.39 0.48 -14.82
N LYS A 66 -1.07 0.68 -16.11
CA LYS A 66 0.08 1.48 -16.52
C LYS A 66 -0.12 2.93 -16.10
N ALA A 67 0.71 3.43 -15.19
CA ALA A 67 0.71 4.83 -14.80
C ALA A 67 1.36 5.70 -15.90
N HIS A 68 0.74 6.83 -16.25
CA HIS A 68 1.33 7.81 -17.15
C HIS A 68 2.60 8.41 -16.52
N ARG A 69 3.58 8.84 -17.33
CA ARG A 69 4.86 9.42 -16.86
C ARG A 69 4.70 10.60 -15.89
N THR A 70 3.58 11.31 -15.94
CA THR A 70 3.27 12.44 -15.03
C THR A 70 2.64 12.02 -13.71
N ALA A 71 2.29 10.74 -13.53
CA ALA A 71 1.78 10.22 -12.26
C ALA A 71 2.88 10.10 -11.19
N SER A 72 4.14 10.03 -11.60
CA SER A 72 5.30 10.04 -10.72
C SER A 72 5.55 11.47 -10.23
N SER A 73 5.15 11.79 -9.00
CA SER A 73 5.58 13.04 -8.34
C SER A 73 7.01 12.88 -7.82
N LEU A 74 7.99 12.88 -8.73
CA LEU A 74 9.41 12.94 -8.35
C LEU A 74 9.67 14.31 -7.72
N ARG A 75 9.80 14.36 -6.39
CA ARG A 75 10.43 15.50 -5.71
C ARG A 75 11.90 15.50 -6.14
N LEU A 76 12.30 16.48 -6.95
CA LEU A 76 13.71 16.77 -7.22
C LEU A 76 14.44 16.85 -5.87
N LYS A 77 15.35 15.91 -5.59
CA LYS A 77 16.38 16.13 -4.58
C LYS A 77 17.24 17.26 -5.12
N LYS A 78 17.11 18.46 -4.54
CA LYS A 78 18.00 19.59 -4.80
C LYS A 78 19.41 19.10 -4.50
N GLY A 79 20.22 18.91 -5.54
CA GLY A 79 21.60 18.46 -5.40
C GLY A 79 22.33 19.38 -4.44
N ILE A 80 23.11 18.79 -3.52
CA ILE A 80 24.08 19.54 -2.73
C ILE A 80 25.09 20.08 -3.76
N ARG A 81 25.12 21.40 -3.97
CA ARG A 81 26.24 22.05 -4.68
C ARG A 81 27.47 21.88 -3.79
N ALA A 82 28.42 21.08 -4.23
CA ALA A 82 29.77 21.13 -3.68
C ALA A 82 30.40 22.47 -4.10
N ALA A 83 31.11 23.08 -3.15
CA ALA A 83 31.80 24.36 -3.28
C ALA A 83 32.96 24.28 -4.26
#